data_AF-A0A0B3B380-F1
#
_entry.id   AF-A0A0B3B380-F1
#
_cell.length_a   1.000
_cell.length_b   1.000
_cell.length_c   1.000
_cell.angle_alpha   90.00
_cell.angle_beta   90.00
_cell.angle_gamma   90.00
#
_symmetry.space_group_name_H-M   'P 1'
#
loop_
_entity.id
_entity.type
_entity.pdbx_description
1 polymer ?
#
loop_
_entity_poly.entity_id
_entity_poly.type
_entity_poly.pdbx_seq_one_letter_code
_entity_poly.pdbx_strand_id
1 'polypeptide(L)'
;MKKPSLIAIEAVMLLILSLGAVSQLGPISKSESSVLEASPKVSLEEKSNCTTEFYSEVRENYGDCTYYNNFTSCVNNSGPNTGCIFQQRTFSFHCKTGVATIQKNHTTCIPEKKFTITVQEGTKVSNNVLDFSDFGPCIRNVENGCLAITCVSNEDGAFNGQFTDCNFGKSCQKTVICENSVRTYYKNAQDNFVEEDPTFFVEKMRLREVG
;
A
#
# COMPACT_ATOMS: atom_id res chain seq x y z
N MET A 1 59.56 -6.03 3.23
CA MET A 1 58.30 -5.90 2.44
C MET A 1 57.55 -7.22 2.55
N LYS A 2 56.43 -7.27 3.30
CA LYS A 2 55.62 -8.49 3.45
C LYS A 2 54.64 -8.58 2.28
N LYS A 3 54.71 -9.66 1.49
CA LYS A 3 53.71 -9.97 0.45
C LYS A 3 52.37 -10.26 1.15
N PRO A 4 51.26 -9.62 0.74
CA PRO A 4 49.94 -10.05 1.22
C PRO A 4 49.68 -11.49 0.74
N SER A 5 49.17 -12.33 1.64
CA SER A 5 48.84 -13.73 1.32
C SER A 5 47.66 -13.77 0.34
N LEU A 6 47.77 -14.63 -0.67
CA LEU A 6 46.77 -14.84 -1.72
C LEU A 6 45.36 -15.15 -1.15
N ILE A 7 45.31 -15.71 0.06
CA ILE A 7 44.10 -16.12 0.77
C ILE A 7 43.25 -14.92 1.21
N ALA A 8 43.86 -13.75 1.48
CA ALA A 8 43.12 -12.55 1.88
C ALA A 8 42.32 -11.92 0.72
N ILE A 9 42.69 -12.21 -0.53
CA ILE A 9 42.06 -11.63 -1.72
C ILE A 9 40.78 -12.40 -2.10
N GLU A 10 40.74 -13.72 -1.87
CA GLU A 10 39.56 -14.54 -2.18
C GLU A 10 38.40 -14.33 -1.19
N ALA A 11 38.69 -14.08 0.09
CA ALA A 11 37.66 -13.80 1.10
C ALA A 11 36.92 -12.48 0.85
N VAL A 12 37.59 -11.48 0.26
CA VAL A 12 36.98 -10.19 -0.08
C VAL A 12 36.10 -10.30 -1.33
N MET A 13 36.46 -11.14 -2.31
CA MET A 13 35.61 -11.38 -3.49
C MET A 13 34.30 -12.11 -3.16
N LEU A 14 34.32 -13.07 -2.22
CA LEU A 14 33.10 -13.77 -1.79
C LEU A 14 32.12 -12.89 -1.00
N LEU A 15 32.62 -11.84 -0.32
CA LEU A 15 31.79 -10.88 0.42
C LEU A 15 31.14 -9.81 -0.49
N ILE A 16 31.74 -9.50 -1.64
CA ILE A 16 31.15 -8.53 -2.59
C ILE A 16 30.02 -9.17 -3.41
N LEU A 17 30.07 -10.48 -3.67
CA LEU A 17 29.03 -11.21 -4.41
C LEU A 17 27.73 -11.42 -3.62
N SER A 18 27.75 -11.37 -2.28
CA SER A 18 26.54 -11.57 -1.46
C SER A 18 25.69 -10.30 -1.28
N LEU A 19 26.25 -9.10 -1.49
CA LEU A 19 25.52 -7.83 -1.38
C LEU A 19 24.72 -7.47 -2.65
N GLY A 20 25.07 -8.03 -3.81
CA GLY A 20 24.37 -7.77 -5.09
C GLY A 20 23.18 -8.71 -5.37
N ALA A 21 23.02 -9.80 -4.61
CA ALA A 21 22.04 -10.83 -4.90
C ALA A 21 20.59 -10.48 -4.48
N VAL A 22 20.40 -9.53 -3.55
CA VAL A 22 19.06 -9.21 -3.02
C VAL A 22 18.30 -8.22 -3.93
N SER A 23 19.03 -7.40 -4.70
CA SER A 23 18.46 -6.53 -5.74
C SER A 23 17.94 -7.28 -6.99
N GLN A 24 18.07 -8.61 -7.03
CA GLN A 24 17.55 -9.47 -8.10
C GLN A 24 16.29 -10.25 -7.70
N LEU A 25 15.75 -10.03 -6.50
CA LEU A 25 14.44 -10.58 -6.14
C LEU A 25 13.38 -9.85 -6.95
N GLY A 26 12.97 -10.45 -8.06
CA GLY A 26 11.84 -10.00 -8.84
C GLY A 26 10.57 -9.92 -7.97
N PRO A 27 9.52 -9.23 -8.46
CA PRO A 27 8.29 -9.06 -7.72
C PRO A 27 7.72 -10.42 -7.32
N ILE A 28 7.37 -10.57 -6.03
CA ILE A 28 6.73 -11.77 -5.52
C ILE A 28 5.22 -11.54 -5.55
N SER A 29 4.51 -12.35 -6.33
CA SER A 29 3.05 -12.35 -6.37
C SER A 29 2.50 -13.47 -5.49
N LYS A 30 1.52 -13.12 -4.65
CA LYS A 30 0.80 -14.07 -3.80
C LYS A 30 -0.68 -13.73 -3.85
N SER A 31 -1.51 -14.76 -3.97
CA SER A 31 -2.95 -14.61 -3.78
C SER A 31 -3.26 -14.68 -2.28
N GLU A 32 -3.97 -13.67 -1.79
CA GLU A 32 -4.52 -13.64 -0.45
C GLU A 32 -6.04 -13.78 -0.53
N SER A 33 -6.62 -14.44 0.47
CA SER A 33 -8.07 -14.60 0.60
C SER A 33 -8.50 -14.05 1.95
N SER A 34 -9.60 -13.31 1.96
CA SER A 34 -10.23 -12.79 3.16
C SER A 34 -11.71 -13.19 3.15
N VAL A 35 -12.25 -13.45 4.34
CA VAL A 35 -13.66 -13.83 4.50
C VAL A 35 -14.35 -12.77 5.33
N LEU A 36 -15.37 -12.14 4.75
CA LEU A 36 -16.28 -11.25 5.45
C LEU A 36 -17.55 -12.01 5.81
N GLU A 37 -17.78 -12.23 7.10
CA GLU A 37 -18.99 -12.88 7.60
C GLU A 37 -20.08 -11.83 7.87
N ALA A 38 -21.19 -11.91 7.15
CA ALA A 38 -22.38 -11.08 7.40
C ALA A 38 -23.30 -11.72 8.45
N SER A 39 -23.37 -13.06 8.45
CA SER A 39 -24.06 -13.88 9.45
C SER A 39 -23.42 -15.28 9.51
N PRO A 40 -23.79 -16.14 10.47
CA PRO A 40 -23.33 -17.53 10.51
C PRO A 40 -23.67 -18.34 9.24
N LYS A 41 -24.59 -17.84 8.41
CA LYS A 41 -25.04 -18.50 7.18
C LYS A 41 -24.68 -17.75 5.91
N VAL A 42 -24.11 -16.55 5.99
CA VAL A 42 -23.75 -15.73 4.83
C VAL A 42 -22.34 -15.22 5.00
N SER A 43 -21.44 -15.67 4.13
CA SER A 43 -20.06 -15.19 4.07
C SER A 43 -19.64 -14.85 2.64
N LEU A 44 -18.75 -13.89 2.55
CA LEU A 44 -18.13 -13.43 1.32
C LEU A 44 -16.65 -13.77 1.36
N GLU A 45 -16.18 -14.62 0.45
CA GLU A 45 -14.76 -14.80 0.19
C GLU A 45 -14.31 -13.81 -0.88
N GLU A 46 -13.29 -13.03 -0.55
CA GLU A 46 -12.61 -12.13 -1.47
C GLU A 46 -11.18 -12.59 -1.68
N LYS A 47 -10.77 -12.63 -2.94
CA LYS A 47 -9.38 -12.88 -3.30
C LYS A 47 -8.74 -11.59 -3.75
N SER A 48 -7.48 -11.39 -3.39
CA SER A 48 -6.66 -10.30 -3.86
C SER A 48 -5.31 -10.81 -4.31
N ASN A 49 -4.82 -10.30 -5.43
CA ASN A 49 -3.47 -10.59 -5.89
C ASN A 49 -2.55 -9.49 -5.36
N CYS A 50 -1.67 -9.88 -4.44
CA CYS A 50 -0.71 -8.99 -3.81
C CYS A 50 0.65 -9.16 -4.47
N THR A 51 1.23 -8.06 -4.93
CA THR A 51 2.58 -8.01 -5.50
C THR A 51 3.49 -7.25 -4.55
N THR A 52 4.56 -7.90 -4.10
CA THR A 52 5.60 -7.27 -3.28
C THR A 52 6.81 -6.98 -4.14
N GLU A 53 7.14 -5.70 -4.26
CA GLU A 53 8.33 -5.21 -4.94
C GLU A 53 9.43 -4.95 -3.93
N PHE A 54 10.64 -5.41 -4.23
CA PHE A 54 11.83 -5.18 -3.42
C PHE A 54 12.71 -4.16 -4.15
N TYR A 55 13.16 -3.14 -3.43
CA TYR A 55 14.05 -2.14 -3.99
C TYR A 55 15.08 -1.70 -2.95
N SER A 56 16.24 -1.28 -3.49
CA SER A 56 17.34 -0.78 -2.69
C SER A 56 17.29 0.75 -2.67
N GLU A 57 17.35 1.34 -1.48
CA GLU A 57 17.49 2.79 -1.29
C GLU A 57 18.87 3.08 -0.72
N VAL A 58 19.61 3.99 -1.36
CA VAL A 58 20.88 4.48 -0.83
C VAL A 58 20.58 5.63 0.13
N ARG A 59 20.94 5.45 1.40
CA ARG A 59 20.89 6.51 2.41
C ARG A 59 22.27 6.98 2.77
N GLU A 60 22.38 8.28 2.99
CA GLU A 60 23.58 8.88 3.53
C GLU A 60 23.63 8.64 5.04
N ASN A 61 24.77 8.17 5.52
CA ASN A 61 25.03 8.04 6.94
C ASN A 61 25.82 9.25 7.40
N TYR A 62 25.36 9.85 8.49
CA TYR A 62 25.99 10.98 9.14
C TYR A 62 26.57 10.54 10.48
N GLY A 63 27.72 11.10 10.83
CA GLY A 63 28.38 10.85 12.11
C GLY A 63 29.29 12.01 12.48
N ASP A 64 30.00 11.86 13.59
CA ASP A 64 30.92 12.89 14.08
C ASP A 64 32.27 12.81 13.37
N CYS A 65 32.66 13.91 12.78
CA CYS A 65 33.92 14.09 12.10
C CYS A 65 34.79 15.05 12.91
N THR A 66 36.06 14.70 13.09
CA THR A 66 37.01 15.53 13.83
C THR A 66 37.93 16.25 12.87
N TYR A 67 37.92 17.57 12.90
CA TYR A 67 38.92 18.40 12.25
C TYR A 67 39.99 18.83 13.26
N TYR A 68 41.25 18.62 12.89
CA TYR A 68 42.40 19.02 13.68
C TYR A 68 43.02 20.27 13.07
N ASN A 69 42.92 21.39 13.77
CA ASN A 69 43.60 22.61 13.39
C ASN A 69 44.89 22.74 14.20
N ASN A 70 46.02 22.57 13.50
CA ASN A 70 47.34 22.68 14.06
C ASN A 70 47.89 24.08 13.79
N PHE A 71 48.29 24.79 14.84
CA PHE A 71 48.90 26.11 14.72
C PHE A 71 49.97 26.32 15.77
N THR A 72 50.93 27.17 15.45
CA THR A 72 52.00 27.53 16.38
C THR A 72 51.65 28.86 17.02
N SER A 73 51.55 28.88 18.35
CA SER A 73 51.36 30.10 19.12
C SER A 73 52.67 30.49 19.77
N CYS A 74 53.20 31.64 19.40
CA CYS A 74 54.42 32.19 19.98
C CYS A 74 54.06 33.29 20.98
N VAL A 75 54.58 33.21 22.20
CA VAL A 75 54.41 34.27 23.20
C VAL A 75 55.62 35.20 23.08
N ASN A 76 55.35 36.50 22.94
CA ASN A 76 56.31 37.57 22.63
C ASN A 76 56.86 37.49 21.19
N ASN A 77 56.11 38.06 20.23
CA ASN A 77 56.47 38.13 18.80
C ASN A 77 57.64 39.07 18.46
N SER A 78 58.50 39.42 19.42
CA SER A 78 59.58 40.39 19.21
C SER A 78 60.75 40.19 20.19
N GLY A 79 61.59 39.17 19.99
CA GLY A 79 62.85 39.04 20.73
C GLY A 79 63.57 37.71 20.55
N PRO A 80 64.84 37.59 20.97
CA PRO A 80 65.64 36.37 20.86
C PRO A 80 65.15 35.22 21.77
N ASN A 81 64.22 35.50 22.69
CA ASN A 81 63.64 34.53 23.63
C ASN A 81 62.16 34.20 23.31
N THR A 82 61.75 34.26 22.04
CA THR A 82 60.38 33.87 21.65
C THR A 82 60.19 32.36 21.84
N GLY A 83 59.41 31.99 22.85
CA GLY A 83 58.94 30.62 23.05
C GLY A 83 57.72 30.35 22.19
N CYS A 84 57.84 29.45 21.22
CA CYS A 84 56.74 28.99 20.39
C CYS A 84 56.23 27.63 20.88
N ILE A 85 54.92 27.51 21.07
CA ILE A 85 54.25 26.28 21.47
C ILE A 85 53.40 25.81 20.30
N PHE A 86 53.61 24.56 19.89
CA PHE A 86 52.71 23.90 18.95
C PHE A 86 51.41 23.55 19.68
N GLN A 87 50.29 24.03 19.15
CA GLN A 87 48.96 23.78 19.70
C GLN A 87 48.08 23.11 18.66
N GLN A 88 47.26 22.18 19.12
CA GLN A 88 46.25 21.49 18.31
C GLN A 88 44.89 21.79 18.89
N ARG A 89 43.99 22.35 18.08
CA ARG A 89 42.57 22.49 18.40
C ARG A 89 41.75 21.45 17.66
N THR A 90 40.83 20.81 18.36
CA THR A 90 39.89 19.85 17.81
C THR A 90 38.52 20.49 17.64
N PHE A 91 37.91 20.26 16.48
CA PHE A 91 36.54 20.65 16.20
C PHE A 91 35.76 19.41 15.79
N SER A 92 34.72 19.08 16.54
CA SER A 92 33.77 18.02 16.17
C SER A 92 32.60 18.63 15.43
N PHE A 93 32.25 18.07 14.28
CA PHE A 93 31.09 18.48 13.50
C PHE A 93 30.44 17.27 12.85
N HIS A 94 29.12 17.35 12.65
CA HIS A 94 28.41 16.30 11.93
C HIS A 94 28.72 16.37 10.44
N CYS A 95 29.19 15.26 9.87
CA CYS A 95 29.48 15.15 8.46
C CYS A 95 29.04 13.81 7.90
N LYS A 96 28.90 13.73 6.57
CA LYS A 96 28.60 12.47 5.88
C LYS A 96 29.79 11.53 6.04
N THR A 97 29.60 10.46 6.78
CA THR A 97 30.64 9.45 7.07
C THR A 97 30.57 8.27 6.12
N GLY A 98 29.46 8.10 5.38
CA GLY A 98 29.34 7.08 4.37
C GLY A 98 27.98 7.05 3.70
N VAL A 99 27.75 5.97 2.95
CA VAL A 99 26.44 5.62 2.40
C VAL A 99 26.12 4.19 2.80
N ALA A 100 24.87 3.93 3.16
CA ALA A 100 24.35 2.60 3.37
C ALA A 100 23.22 2.33 2.38
N THR A 101 23.29 1.18 1.73
CA THR A 101 22.17 0.67 0.95
C THR A 101 21.27 -0.10 1.89
N ILE A 102 20.02 0.36 2.05
CA ILE A 102 18.99 -0.36 2.80
C ILE A 102 18.05 -1.06 1.83
N GLN A 103 17.58 -2.25 2.21
CA GLN A 103 16.55 -2.95 1.47
C GLN A 103 15.18 -2.55 1.98
N LYS A 104 14.29 -2.20 1.05
CA LYS A 104 12.89 -1.90 1.33
C LYS A 104 11.99 -2.78 0.48
N ASN A 105 10.76 -2.92 0.93
CA ASN A 105 9.71 -3.55 0.17
C ASN A 105 8.45 -2.68 0.15
N HIS A 106 7.64 -2.89 -0.87
CA HIS A 106 6.33 -2.28 -1.01
C HIS A 106 5.36 -3.34 -1.54
N THR A 107 4.27 -3.57 -0.82
CA THR A 107 3.24 -4.55 -1.20
C THR A 107 1.99 -3.82 -1.66
N THR A 108 1.56 -4.10 -2.89
CA THR A 108 0.28 -3.61 -3.45
C THR A 108 -0.65 -4.79 -3.63
N CYS A 109 -1.87 -4.71 -3.07
CA CYS A 109 -2.90 -5.74 -3.23
C CYS A 109 -4.03 -5.21 -4.12
N ILE A 110 -4.31 -5.92 -5.21
CA ILE A 110 -5.41 -5.62 -6.11
C ILE A 110 -6.52 -6.64 -5.84
N PRO A 111 -7.69 -6.23 -5.32
CA PRO A 111 -8.80 -7.14 -5.10
C PRO A 111 -9.34 -7.65 -6.44
N GLU A 112 -9.67 -8.94 -6.50
CA GLU A 112 -10.38 -9.51 -7.63
C GLU A 112 -11.80 -8.92 -7.70
N LYS A 113 -12.30 -8.73 -8.93
CA LYS A 113 -13.66 -8.24 -9.17
C LYS A 113 -14.72 -9.35 -9.10
N LYS A 114 -14.30 -10.56 -8.74
CA LYS A 114 -15.15 -11.74 -8.57
C LYS A 114 -15.17 -12.10 -7.10
N PHE A 115 -16.36 -12.38 -6.61
CA PHE A 115 -16.58 -12.74 -5.21
C PHE A 115 -17.29 -14.07 -5.13
N THR A 116 -16.85 -14.92 -4.22
CA THR A 116 -17.55 -16.16 -3.91
C THR A 116 -18.40 -15.93 -2.68
N ILE A 117 -19.71 -16.07 -2.81
CA ILE A 117 -20.63 -16.02 -1.68
C ILE A 117 -21.05 -17.42 -1.30
N THR A 118 -20.93 -17.70 -0.02
CA THR A 118 -21.43 -18.92 0.58
C THR A 118 -22.71 -18.59 1.33
N VAL A 119 -23.82 -19.20 0.93
CA VAL A 119 -25.11 -19.11 1.65
C VAL A 119 -25.50 -20.50 2.15
N GLN A 120 -25.70 -20.62 3.45
CA GLN A 120 -26.14 -21.85 4.10
C GLN A 120 -27.64 -21.81 4.43
N GLU A 121 -28.41 -22.68 3.79
CA GLU A 121 -29.83 -22.88 4.06
C GLU A 121 -30.04 -24.27 4.70
N GLY A 122 -30.04 -24.32 6.03
CA GLY A 122 -30.10 -25.59 6.77
C GLY A 122 -28.85 -26.44 6.55
N THR A 123 -29.00 -27.59 5.88
CA THR A 123 -27.89 -28.49 5.50
C THR A 123 -27.35 -28.23 4.10
N LYS A 124 -28.01 -27.39 3.29
CA LYS A 124 -27.55 -27.04 1.94
C LYS A 124 -26.59 -25.85 2.01
N VAL A 125 -25.45 -25.99 1.37
CA VAL A 125 -24.49 -24.91 1.15
C VAL A 125 -24.52 -24.57 -0.34
N SER A 126 -24.77 -23.32 -0.67
CA SER A 126 -24.73 -22.81 -2.04
C SER A 126 -23.56 -21.84 -2.18
N ASN A 127 -22.72 -22.08 -3.18
CA ASN A 127 -21.59 -21.21 -3.54
C ASN A 127 -21.96 -20.49 -4.83
N ASN A 128 -22.12 -19.18 -4.75
CA ASN A 128 -22.46 -18.33 -5.89
C ASN A 128 -21.28 -17.43 -6.21
N VAL A 129 -20.93 -17.31 -7.48
CA VAL A 129 -19.90 -16.36 -7.93
C VAL A 129 -20.61 -15.10 -8.41
N LEU A 130 -20.35 -13.97 -7.77
CA LEU A 130 -20.75 -12.67 -8.29
C LEU A 130 -19.57 -12.06 -9.04
N ASP A 131 -19.80 -11.74 -10.30
CA ASP A 131 -18.83 -11.09 -11.17
C ASP A 131 -19.24 -9.63 -11.38
N PHE A 132 -18.47 -8.70 -10.82
CA PHE A 132 -18.67 -7.26 -11.01
C PHE A 132 -17.61 -6.68 -11.95
N SER A 133 -17.00 -7.50 -12.80
CA SER A 133 -15.94 -7.06 -13.72
C SER A 133 -16.38 -5.92 -14.65
N ASP A 134 -17.66 -5.95 -15.04
CA ASP A 134 -18.30 -4.95 -15.92
C ASP A 134 -18.65 -3.65 -15.17
N PHE A 135 -18.61 -3.67 -13.84
CA PHE A 135 -18.79 -2.48 -13.01
C PHE A 135 -17.44 -1.91 -12.55
N GLY A 136 -17.51 -0.68 -12.04
CA GLY A 136 -16.37 0.01 -11.46
C GLY A 136 -16.09 -0.40 -10.02
N PRO A 137 -15.45 0.47 -9.23
CA PRO A 137 -15.09 0.18 -7.85
C PRO A 137 -16.33 -0.10 -6.99
N CYS A 138 -16.18 -1.05 -6.07
CA CYS A 138 -17.25 -1.50 -5.18
C CYS A 138 -16.87 -1.30 -3.71
N ILE A 139 -17.87 -1.01 -2.88
CA ILE A 139 -17.80 -1.06 -1.42
C ILE A 139 -18.69 -2.18 -0.89
N ARG A 140 -18.40 -2.64 0.33
CA ARG A 140 -19.06 -3.78 0.94
C ARG A 140 -19.34 -3.49 2.39
N ASN A 141 -20.59 -3.66 2.78
CA ASN A 141 -21.06 -3.39 4.13
C ASN A 141 -21.95 -4.54 4.60
N VAL A 142 -22.00 -4.74 5.91
CA VAL A 142 -22.99 -5.62 6.54
C VAL A 142 -24.15 -4.75 7.01
N GLU A 143 -25.35 -5.01 6.47
CA GLU A 143 -26.58 -4.29 6.79
C GLU A 143 -27.61 -5.31 7.30
N ASN A 144 -28.02 -5.20 8.57
CA ASN A 144 -29.04 -6.08 9.18
C ASN A 144 -28.74 -7.60 9.04
N GLY A 145 -27.48 -8.01 9.13
CA GLY A 145 -27.06 -9.41 8.97
C GLY A 145 -27.05 -9.91 7.52
N CYS A 146 -27.25 -9.00 6.55
CA CYS A 146 -27.08 -9.26 5.13
C CYS A 146 -25.82 -8.57 4.61
N LEU A 147 -25.21 -9.16 3.58
CA LEU A 147 -24.11 -8.56 2.87
C LEU A 147 -24.63 -7.61 1.79
N ALA A 148 -24.24 -6.34 1.83
CA ALA A 148 -24.54 -5.36 0.80
C ALA A 148 -23.27 -5.00 0.03
N ILE A 149 -23.24 -5.32 -1.27
CA ILE A 149 -22.17 -4.94 -2.20
C ILE A 149 -22.71 -3.81 -3.08
N THR A 150 -22.07 -2.65 -3.06
CA THR A 150 -22.48 -1.49 -3.88
C THR A 150 -21.33 -1.09 -4.80
N CYS A 151 -21.56 -1.14 -6.11
CA CYS A 151 -20.60 -0.79 -7.15
C CYS A 151 -21.08 0.42 -7.93
N VAL A 152 -20.17 1.33 -8.27
CA VAL A 152 -20.44 2.44 -9.20
C VAL A 152 -20.01 2.09 -10.62
N SER A 153 -20.66 2.66 -11.63
CA SER A 153 -20.22 2.52 -13.02
C SER A 153 -18.89 3.22 -13.26
N ASN A 154 -18.04 2.65 -14.13
CA ASN A 154 -16.80 3.30 -14.57
C ASN A 154 -17.07 4.54 -15.44
N GLU A 155 -18.25 4.64 -16.04
CA GLU A 155 -18.56 5.68 -17.03
C GLU A 155 -19.03 6.99 -16.36
N ASP A 156 -19.92 6.90 -15.37
CA ASP A 156 -20.62 8.05 -14.79
C ASP A 156 -20.62 8.08 -13.25
N GLY A 157 -20.06 7.07 -12.58
CA GLY A 157 -20.07 6.97 -11.11
C GLY A 157 -18.70 6.92 -10.44
N ALA A 158 -17.67 6.42 -11.10
CA ALA A 158 -16.31 6.34 -10.58
C ALA A 158 -15.50 7.60 -10.91
N PHE A 159 -14.77 8.13 -9.93
CA PHE A 159 -13.81 9.22 -10.16
C PHE A 159 -12.40 8.66 -9.96
N ASN A 160 -11.56 8.72 -10.99
CA ASN A 160 -10.20 8.15 -10.98
C ASN A 160 -10.15 6.67 -10.53
N GLY A 161 -11.16 5.89 -10.91
CA GLY A 161 -11.26 4.47 -10.53
C GLY A 161 -11.57 4.22 -9.04
N GLN A 162 -11.93 5.27 -8.28
CA GLN A 162 -12.35 5.15 -6.88
C GLN A 162 -13.87 5.22 -6.73
N PHE A 163 -14.38 4.48 -5.75
CA PHE A 163 -15.77 4.57 -5.36
C PHE A 163 -16.00 5.96 -4.77
N THR A 164 -17.00 6.67 -5.28
CA THR A 164 -17.32 8.01 -4.79
C THR A 164 -18.54 7.95 -3.88
N ASP A 165 -19.68 7.52 -4.41
CA ASP A 165 -20.94 7.23 -3.72
C ASP A 165 -21.97 6.76 -4.77
N CYS A 166 -23.22 6.53 -4.35
CA CYS A 166 -24.34 6.31 -5.25
C CYS A 166 -25.34 7.48 -5.26
N ASN A 167 -24.86 8.72 -5.21
CA ASN A 167 -25.67 9.93 -5.10
C ASN A 167 -26.09 10.48 -6.49
N PHE A 168 -26.58 11.73 -6.54
CA PHE A 168 -27.15 12.36 -7.73
C PHE A 168 -26.22 12.28 -8.97
N GLY A 169 -26.78 11.94 -10.13
CA GLY A 169 -26.05 11.91 -11.42
C GLY A 169 -25.10 10.71 -11.63
N LYS A 170 -25.21 9.64 -10.84
CA LYS A 170 -24.32 8.46 -10.94
C LYS A 170 -25.10 7.17 -11.14
N SER A 171 -24.60 6.27 -12.00
CA SER A 171 -25.11 4.91 -12.12
C SER A 171 -24.41 3.96 -11.15
N CYS A 172 -25.19 3.12 -10.50
CA CYS A 172 -24.68 2.14 -9.53
C CYS A 172 -25.55 0.89 -9.45
N GLN A 173 -24.93 -0.19 -8.99
CA GLN A 173 -25.57 -1.45 -8.68
C GLN A 173 -25.36 -1.76 -7.20
N LYS A 174 -26.44 -2.13 -6.49
CA LYS A 174 -26.38 -2.67 -5.12
C LYS A 174 -26.94 -4.08 -5.11
N THR A 175 -26.13 -5.06 -4.70
CA THR A 175 -26.56 -6.43 -4.47
C THR A 175 -26.58 -6.71 -2.97
N VAL A 176 -27.76 -7.05 -2.44
CA VAL A 176 -27.97 -7.42 -1.03
C VAL A 176 -28.21 -8.91 -0.94
N ILE A 177 -27.41 -9.58 -0.13
CA ILE A 177 -27.42 -11.03 0.03
C ILE A 177 -27.72 -11.35 1.48
N CYS A 178 -28.86 -11.98 1.70
CA CYS A 178 -29.32 -12.48 2.99
C CYS A 178 -29.40 -14.01 2.93
N GLU A 179 -29.70 -14.64 4.06
CA GLU A 179 -29.76 -16.11 4.17
C GLU A 179 -30.68 -16.78 3.13
N ASN A 180 -31.77 -16.11 2.73
CA ASN A 180 -32.81 -16.69 1.86
C ASN A 180 -33.09 -15.85 0.60
N SER A 181 -32.28 -14.82 0.33
CA SER A 181 -32.56 -13.93 -0.80
C SER A 181 -31.30 -13.23 -1.30
N VAL A 182 -31.13 -13.22 -2.61
CA VAL A 182 -30.19 -12.35 -3.31
C VAL A 182 -31.03 -11.32 -4.06
N ARG A 183 -30.87 -10.04 -3.73
CA ARG A 183 -31.57 -8.94 -4.40
C ARG A 183 -30.57 -8.01 -5.02
N THR A 184 -30.62 -7.87 -6.33
CA THR A 184 -29.83 -6.86 -7.04
C THR A 184 -30.72 -5.70 -7.43
N TYR A 185 -30.17 -4.51 -7.25
CA TYR A 185 -30.84 -3.26 -7.48
C TYR A 185 -29.96 -2.34 -8.33
N TYR A 186 -30.58 -1.61 -9.26
CA TYR A 186 -29.88 -0.78 -10.23
C TYR A 186 -30.38 0.67 -10.16
N LYS A 187 -29.44 1.61 -10.29
CA LYS A 187 -29.67 3.05 -10.45
C LYS A 187 -28.94 3.53 -11.70
N ASN A 188 -29.60 4.35 -12.51
CA ASN A 188 -29.04 4.99 -13.71
C ASN A 188 -28.91 6.52 -13.47
N ALA A 189 -27.91 7.16 -14.08
CA ALA A 189 -27.55 8.57 -13.90
C ALA A 189 -28.50 9.62 -14.51
N GLN A 190 -29.55 9.25 -15.26
CA GLN A 190 -30.39 10.23 -15.98
C GLN A 190 -30.95 11.39 -15.11
N ASP A 191 -30.94 12.59 -15.71
CA ASP A 191 -30.85 13.94 -15.11
C ASP A 191 -32.10 14.51 -14.38
N ASN A 192 -33.20 13.78 -14.26
CA ASN A 192 -34.49 14.36 -13.79
C ASN A 192 -34.71 14.25 -12.27
N PHE A 193 -33.68 13.92 -11.51
CA PHE A 193 -33.79 13.64 -10.08
C PHE A 193 -33.43 14.91 -9.28
N VAL A 194 -34.16 15.26 -8.23
CA VAL A 194 -33.78 16.34 -7.30
C VAL A 194 -34.14 15.82 -5.92
N GLU A 195 -33.14 15.68 -5.06
CA GLU A 195 -33.25 15.01 -3.77
C GLU A 195 -34.28 15.66 -2.82
N GLU A 196 -34.65 16.92 -3.09
CA GLU A 196 -35.48 17.76 -2.23
C GLU A 196 -36.85 18.10 -2.81
N ASP A 197 -37.28 17.55 -3.97
CA ASP A 197 -38.58 17.89 -4.58
C ASP A 197 -39.76 17.23 -3.82
N PRO A 198 -40.60 18.01 -3.09
CA PRO A 198 -41.68 17.47 -2.28
C PRO A 198 -42.91 17.05 -3.10
N THR A 199 -42.95 17.33 -4.41
CA THR A 199 -44.04 16.89 -5.30
C THR A 199 -43.88 15.44 -5.76
N PHE A 200 -42.70 14.85 -5.54
CA PHE A 200 -42.36 13.48 -5.93
C PHE A 200 -42.58 12.47 -4.79
N PHE A 201 -43.79 12.45 -4.25
CA PHE A 201 -44.26 11.33 -3.42
C PHE A 201 -44.48 10.10 -4.32
N VAL A 202 -43.40 9.46 -4.76
CA VAL A 202 -43.50 8.35 -5.71
C VAL A 202 -42.73 7.13 -5.23
N GLU A 203 -43.53 6.14 -4.86
CA GLU A 203 -43.25 4.73 -4.60
C GLU A 203 -42.50 3.98 -5.76
N LYS A 204 -41.98 4.70 -6.77
CA LYS A 204 -41.44 4.17 -8.04
C LYS A 204 -39.93 4.29 -8.24
N MET A 205 -39.17 4.88 -7.32
CA MET A 205 -37.71 4.67 -7.26
C MET A 205 -37.32 3.60 -6.24
N ARG A 206 -38.20 2.60 -6.08
CA ARG A 206 -37.82 1.32 -5.48
C ARG A 206 -36.86 0.63 -6.44
N LEU A 207 -35.61 0.55 -6.01
CA LEU A 207 -34.70 -0.56 -6.25
C LEU A 207 -35.50 -1.80 -6.72
N ARG A 208 -35.52 -2.06 -8.03
CA ARG A 208 -36.29 -3.17 -8.60
C ARG A 208 -35.49 -4.45 -8.40
N GLU A 209 -36.10 -5.41 -7.71
CA GLU A 209 -35.57 -6.77 -7.62
C GLU A 209 -35.55 -7.37 -9.03
N VAL A 210 -34.35 -7.74 -9.48
CA VAL A 210 -34.19 -8.56 -10.67
C VAL A 210 -33.97 -9.99 -10.19
N GLY A 211 -35.00 -10.81 -10.32
CA GLY A 211 -34.99 -12.26 -10.12
C GLY A 211 -35.24 -12.96 -11.43
#